data_AF-A0A1Q7RNL5-F1
#
_entry.id   AF-A0A1Q7RNL5-F1
#
_cell.length_a   1.000
_cell.length_b   1.000
_cell.length_c   1.000
_cell.angle_alpha   90.00
_cell.angle_beta   90.00
_cell.angle_gamma   90.00
#
_symmetry.space_group_name_H-M   'P 1'
#
loop_
_entity.id
_entity.type
_entity.pdbx_description
1 polymer ?
#
loop_
_entity_poly.entity_id
_entity_poly.type
_entity_poly.pdbx_seq_one_letter_code
_entity_poly.pdbx_strand_id
1 'polypeptide(L)'
;MRKLSSLTFSERATLGWGKVRRFYLAHFRPTYVRESLARRVGHCNRTGACCNLMFTCPLLDRRSDPVRCTIHEIKPRVCRLFPIDERDLSDRDIVSPDAPCGFSFIPRDEFLERGVPAARAAVDRIHVETIDLPRD
;
A
#
# COMPACT_ATOMS: atom_id res chain seq x y z
N MET A 1 -10.25 -11.67 8.01
CA MET A 1 -10.60 -10.32 7.50
C MET A 1 -12.00 -9.94 7.97
N ARG A 2 -12.13 -8.77 8.60
CA ARG A 2 -13.42 -8.23 9.07
C ARG A 2 -14.29 -7.80 7.89
N LYS A 3 -15.62 -7.93 8.05
CA LYS A 3 -16.60 -7.44 7.07
C LYS A 3 -16.81 -5.95 7.29
N LEU A 4 -17.11 -5.20 6.23
CA LEU A 4 -17.36 -3.76 6.35
C LEU A 4 -18.55 -3.45 7.28
N SER A 5 -19.54 -4.34 7.34
CA SER A 5 -20.69 -4.26 8.23
C SER A 5 -20.34 -4.46 9.72
N SER A 6 -19.18 -5.05 10.02
CA SER A 6 -18.69 -5.26 11.40
C SER A 6 -17.72 -4.16 11.87
N LEU A 7 -17.53 -3.12 11.05
CA LEU A 7 -16.69 -1.98 11.41
C LEU A 7 -17.53 -0.91 12.09
N THR A 8 -16.95 -0.29 13.11
CA THR A 8 -17.50 0.90 13.78
C THR A 8 -17.57 2.08 12.82
N PHE A 9 -18.38 3.08 13.18
CA PHE A 9 -18.50 4.30 12.38
C PHE A 9 -17.15 5.03 12.23
N SER A 10 -16.37 5.13 13.30
CA SER A 10 -15.04 5.74 13.29
C SER A 10 -14.07 4.99 12.39
N GLU A 11 -14.05 3.65 12.43
CA GLU A 11 -13.21 2.83 11.54
C GLU A 11 -13.57 3.05 10.08
N ARG A 12 -14.87 3.09 9.74
CA ARG A 12 -15.34 3.38 8.38
C ARG A 12 -14.92 4.79 7.93
N ALA A 13 -15.00 5.77 8.82
CA ALA A 13 -14.55 7.13 8.55
C ALA A 13 -13.03 7.19 8.30
N THR A 14 -12.23 6.50 9.12
CA THR A 14 -10.77 6.38 8.94
C THR A 14 -10.43 5.76 7.59
N LEU A 15 -11.07 4.64 7.23
CA LEU A 15 -10.84 3.96 5.94
C LEU A 15 -11.27 4.81 4.74
N GLY A 16 -12.38 5.55 4.89
CA GLY A 16 -12.85 6.52 3.90
C GLY A 16 -11.86 7.65 3.69
N TRP A 17 -11.39 8.25 4.78
CA TRP A 17 -10.36 9.27 4.76
C TRP A 17 -9.05 8.76 4.16
N GLY A 18 -8.64 7.53 4.49
CA GLY A 18 -7.48 6.88 3.89
C GLY A 18 -7.57 6.79 2.36
N LYS A 19 -8.77 6.54 1.81
CA LYS A 19 -8.97 6.51 0.35
C LYS A 19 -8.81 7.90 -0.29
N VAL A 20 -9.37 8.93 0.33
CA VAL A 20 -9.21 10.33 -0.11
C VAL A 20 -7.73 10.74 -0.03
N ARG A 21 -7.06 10.43 1.10
CA ARG A 21 -5.63 10.68 1.30
C ARG A 21 -4.79 10.03 0.21
N ARG A 22 -4.97 8.73 -0.05
CA ARG A 22 -4.22 8.00 -1.08
C ARG A 22 -4.42 8.59 -2.47
N PHE A 23 -5.65 8.96 -2.82
CA PHE A 23 -5.95 9.65 -4.08
C PHE A 23 -5.21 10.99 -4.17
N TYR A 24 -5.28 11.81 -3.12
CA TYR A 24 -4.59 13.10 -3.07
C TYR A 24 -3.07 12.95 -3.18
N LEU A 25 -2.46 12.03 -2.42
CA LEU A 25 -1.01 11.82 -2.46
C LEU A 25 -0.53 11.34 -3.84
N ALA A 26 -1.25 10.39 -4.43
CA ALA A 26 -0.91 9.83 -5.75
C ALA A 26 -0.98 10.88 -6.87
N HIS A 27 -1.86 11.88 -6.76
CA HIS A 27 -2.07 12.88 -7.79
C HIS A 27 -1.31 14.19 -7.55
N PHE A 28 -1.32 14.70 -6.31
CA PHE A 28 -0.81 16.03 -5.97
C PHE A 28 0.56 16.01 -5.26
N ARG A 29 0.99 14.86 -4.71
CA ARG A 29 2.29 14.76 -4.02
C ARG A 29 3.16 13.59 -4.54
N PRO A 30 3.48 13.55 -5.85
CA PRO A 30 4.24 12.45 -6.44
C PRO A 30 5.64 12.27 -5.84
N THR A 31 6.31 13.36 -5.44
CA THR A 31 7.63 13.29 -4.78
C THR A 31 7.54 12.58 -3.43
N TYR A 32 6.52 12.89 -2.63
CA TYR A 32 6.29 12.20 -1.35
C TYR A 32 6.04 10.71 -1.57
N VAL A 33 5.22 10.36 -2.57
CA VAL A 33 4.93 8.97 -2.90
C VAL A 33 6.22 8.25 -3.31
N ARG A 34 7.05 8.85 -4.16
CA ARG A 34 8.34 8.27 -4.56
C ARG A 34 9.28 8.05 -3.38
N GLU A 35 9.46 9.03 -2.50
CA GLU A 35 10.28 8.89 -1.29
C GLU A 35 9.73 7.81 -0.36
N SER A 36 8.41 7.74 -0.20
CA SER A 36 7.79 6.74 0.67
C SER A 36 7.92 5.32 0.09
N LEU A 37 7.71 5.17 -1.22
CA LEU A 37 7.99 3.91 -1.92
C LEU A 37 9.48 3.54 -1.86
N ALA A 38 10.38 4.53 -1.84
CA ALA A 38 11.81 4.30 -1.68
C ALA A 38 12.18 3.68 -0.32
N ARG A 39 11.41 4.01 0.71
CA ARG A 39 11.55 3.46 2.06
C ARG A 39 10.81 2.13 2.24
N ARG A 40 9.95 1.76 1.29
CA ARG A 40 9.11 0.56 1.36
C ARG A 40 9.95 -0.67 1.10
N VAL A 41 9.93 -1.60 2.04
CA VAL A 41 10.62 -2.89 1.94
C VAL A 41 9.64 -4.04 2.13
N GLY A 42 10.06 -5.24 1.74
CA GLY A 42 9.23 -6.44 1.80
C GLY A 42 8.43 -6.70 0.53
N HIS A 43 7.41 -7.57 0.63
CA HIS A 43 6.64 -8.05 -0.52
C HIS A 43 5.17 -8.32 -0.15
N CYS A 44 4.33 -8.48 -1.17
CA CYS A 44 2.91 -8.75 -0.97
C CYS A 44 2.68 -10.21 -0.54
N ASN A 45 2.27 -10.43 0.71
CA ASN A 45 1.90 -11.75 1.26
C ASN A 45 0.52 -12.26 0.80
N ARG A 46 -0.11 -11.60 -0.19
CA ARG A 46 -1.41 -11.98 -0.76
C ARG A 46 -2.53 -12.18 0.27
N THR A 47 -2.52 -11.39 1.36
CA THR A 47 -3.53 -11.49 2.43
C THR A 47 -4.93 -11.04 2.01
N GLY A 48 -5.08 -10.38 0.86
CA GLY A 48 -6.36 -9.84 0.37
C GLY A 48 -6.89 -8.63 1.15
N ALA A 49 -6.24 -8.22 2.25
CA ALA A 49 -6.70 -7.14 3.12
C ALA A 49 -6.80 -5.80 2.40
N CYS A 50 -5.78 -5.43 1.61
CA CYS A 50 -5.78 -4.21 0.81
C CYS A 50 -6.88 -4.19 -0.27
N CYS A 51 -7.24 -5.35 -0.80
CA CYS A 51 -8.33 -5.51 -1.77
C CYS A 51 -9.72 -5.43 -1.14
N ASN A 52 -9.83 -5.32 0.20
CA ASN A 52 -11.10 -5.26 0.92
C ASN A 52 -11.17 -4.07 1.90
N LEU A 53 -10.37 -3.04 1.67
CA LEU A 53 -10.15 -1.97 2.63
C LEU A 53 -11.40 -1.10 2.89
N MET A 54 -12.22 -0.90 1.86
CA MET A 54 -13.39 0.00 1.87
C MET A 54 -14.55 -0.60 1.11
N PHE A 55 -14.23 -1.28 0.02
CA PHE A 55 -15.13 -2.13 -0.74
C PHE A 55 -14.34 -3.39 -1.07
N THR A 56 -15.06 -4.48 -1.34
CA THR A 56 -14.44 -5.70 -1.83
C THR A 56 -14.13 -5.53 -3.31
N CYS A 57 -12.85 -5.61 -3.67
CA CYS A 57 -12.42 -5.58 -5.06
C CYS A 57 -13.07 -6.74 -5.83
N PRO A 58 -13.69 -6.50 -7.00
CA PRO A 58 -14.31 -7.56 -7.80
C PRO A 58 -13.29 -8.56 -8.35
N LEU A 59 -12.00 -8.18 -8.40
CA LEU A 59 -10.89 -9.00 -8.89
C LEU A 59 -10.21 -9.82 -7.77
N LEU A 60 -10.75 -9.77 -6.54
CA LEU A 60 -10.33 -10.63 -5.45
C LEU A 60 -11.15 -11.92 -5.49
N ASP A 61 -10.49 -13.03 -5.84
CA ASP A 61 -11.07 -14.35 -5.70
C ASP A 61 -11.03 -14.78 -4.23
N ARG A 62 -12.22 -14.92 -3.65
CA ARG A 62 -12.44 -15.35 -2.28
C ARG A 62 -12.79 -16.83 -2.18
N ARG A 63 -12.96 -17.52 -3.31
CA ARG A 63 -13.25 -18.96 -3.35
C ARG A 63 -11.98 -19.78 -3.18
N SER A 64 -10.83 -19.22 -3.54
CA SER A 64 -9.52 -19.80 -3.28
C SER A 64 -9.10 -19.62 -1.82
N ASP A 65 -8.45 -20.64 -1.26
CA ASP A 65 -7.75 -20.60 0.02
C ASP A 65 -6.27 -20.97 -0.19
N PRO A 66 -5.32 -20.04 -0.01
CA PRO A 66 -5.51 -18.63 0.38
C PRO A 66 -6.14 -17.79 -0.73
N VAL A 67 -6.81 -16.70 -0.34
CA VAL A 67 -7.44 -15.73 -1.27
C VAL A 67 -6.45 -15.22 -2.32
N ARG A 68 -6.90 -15.06 -3.57
CA ARG A 68 -6.03 -14.67 -4.69
C ARG A 68 -6.55 -13.43 -5.40
N CYS A 69 -5.62 -12.57 -5.81
CA CYS A 69 -5.91 -11.49 -6.77
C CYS A 69 -5.73 -12.05 -8.18
N THR A 70 -6.79 -12.01 -9.00
CA THR A 70 -6.76 -12.60 -10.36
C THR A 70 -5.86 -11.82 -11.32
N ILE A 71 -5.65 -10.53 -11.06
CA ILE A 71 -4.82 -9.64 -11.87
C ILE A 71 -3.49 -9.30 -11.18
N HIS A 72 -2.96 -10.21 -10.35
CA HIS A 72 -1.80 -9.91 -9.51
C HIS A 72 -0.55 -9.49 -10.31
N GLU A 73 -0.38 -10.02 -11.52
CA GLU A 73 0.74 -9.74 -12.41
C GLU A 73 0.56 -8.43 -13.20
N ILE A 74 -0.69 -8.03 -13.46
CA ILE A 74 -1.03 -6.84 -14.26
C ILE A 74 -1.73 -5.77 -13.43
N LYS A 75 -1.35 -5.65 -12.15
CA LYS A 75 -2.00 -4.73 -11.21
C LYS A 75 -2.04 -3.31 -11.76
N PRO A 76 -3.19 -2.61 -11.69
CA PRO A 76 -3.21 -1.20 -12.04
C PRO A 76 -2.35 -0.41 -11.07
N ARG A 77 -1.88 0.76 -11.52
CA ARG A 77 -1.00 1.66 -10.74
C ARG A 77 -1.50 1.90 -9.32
N VAL A 78 -2.81 2.13 -9.15
CA VAL A 78 -3.43 2.34 -7.84
C VAL A 78 -3.21 1.18 -6.86
N CYS A 79 -3.11 -0.06 -7.34
CA CYS A 79 -2.87 -1.25 -6.51
C CYS A 79 -1.38 -1.42 -6.19
N ARG A 80 -0.47 -1.00 -7.08
CA ARG A 80 0.99 -1.09 -6.89
C ARG A 80 1.53 -0.02 -5.95
N LEU A 81 0.92 1.16 -5.97
CA LEU A 81 1.23 2.25 -5.04
C LEU A 81 0.91 1.90 -3.58
N PHE A 82 -0.01 0.96 -3.33
CA PHE A 82 -0.36 0.55 -1.98
C PHE A 82 0.63 -0.48 -1.40
N PRO A 83 1.05 -0.36 -0.13
CA PRO A 83 0.86 0.80 0.75
C PRO A 83 1.75 1.97 0.32
N ILE A 84 1.23 3.19 0.40
CA ILE A 84 1.99 4.42 0.11
C ILE A 84 2.91 4.74 1.29
N ASP A 85 2.38 4.65 2.52
CA ASP A 85 3.10 4.96 3.76
C ASP A 85 2.59 4.09 4.92
N GLU A 86 3.17 4.29 6.10
CA GLU A 86 2.89 3.55 7.33
C GLU A 86 1.40 3.64 7.74
N ARG A 87 0.72 4.74 7.41
CA ARG A 87 -0.69 4.94 7.75
C ARG A 87 -1.60 4.05 6.91
N ASP A 88 -1.19 3.68 5.70
CA ASP A 88 -1.90 2.69 4.90
C ASP A 88 -1.81 1.29 5.51
N LEU A 89 -0.72 0.99 6.22
CA LEU A 89 -0.60 -0.26 7.00
C LEU A 89 -1.58 -0.24 8.17
N SER A 90 -1.65 0.87 8.91
CA SER A 90 -2.62 1.04 10.00
C SER A 90 -4.07 0.88 9.53
N ASP A 91 -4.44 1.53 8.41
CA ASP A 91 -5.77 1.37 7.81
C ASP A 91 -6.06 -0.11 7.49
N ARG A 92 -5.08 -0.82 6.93
CA ARG A 92 -5.21 -2.22 6.54
C ARG A 92 -5.33 -3.14 7.74
N ASP A 93 -4.68 -2.83 8.85
CA ASP A 93 -4.73 -3.62 10.08
C ASP A 93 -6.07 -3.50 10.80
N ILE A 94 -6.84 -2.41 10.60
CA ILE A 94 -8.24 -2.34 11.02
C ILE A 94 -9.06 -3.48 10.38
N VAL A 95 -8.79 -3.80 9.11
CA VAL A 95 -9.54 -4.80 8.32
C VAL A 95 -9.04 -6.22 8.56
N SER A 96 -7.75 -6.39 8.82
CA SER A 96 -7.12 -7.71 8.99
C SER A 96 -6.05 -7.71 10.10
N PRO A 97 -6.45 -7.55 11.36
CA PRO A 97 -5.51 -7.44 12.48
C PRO A 97 -4.67 -8.72 12.66
N ASP A 98 -5.23 -9.89 12.40
CA ASP A 98 -4.61 -11.19 12.70
C ASP A 98 -3.58 -11.66 11.66
N ALA A 99 -3.49 -10.97 10.52
CA ALA A 99 -2.56 -11.33 9.46
C ALA A 99 -1.79 -10.07 9.10
N PRO A 100 -0.50 -9.91 9.40
CA PRO A 100 0.24 -8.68 9.11
C PRO A 100 0.44 -8.44 7.60
N CYS A 101 0.74 -7.20 7.22
CA CYS A 101 1.20 -6.90 5.88
C CYS A 101 2.65 -7.38 5.69
N GLY A 102 2.99 -7.86 4.50
CA GLY A 102 4.39 -8.21 4.17
C GLY A 102 5.25 -7.01 3.79
N PHE A 103 4.66 -5.82 3.71
CA PHE A 103 5.38 -4.56 3.51
C PHE A 103 5.61 -3.86 4.84
N SER A 104 6.78 -3.24 4.97
CA SER A 104 7.13 -2.31 6.05
C SER A 104 7.88 -1.11 5.48
N PHE A 105 8.14 -0.11 6.32
CA PHE A 105 8.85 1.11 5.92
C PHE A 105 10.04 1.34 6.83
N ILE A 106 11.16 1.73 6.23
CA ILE A 106 12.32 2.21 6.97
C ILE A 106 11.96 3.60 7.55
N PRO A 107 12.23 3.86 8.84
CA PRO A 107 12.07 5.18 9.44
C PRO A 107 12.77 6.25 8.62
N ARG A 108 12.14 7.43 8.50
CA ARG A 108 12.66 8.49 7.64
C ARG A 108 14.06 8.95 8.06
N ASP A 109 14.31 9.09 9.35
CA ASP A 109 15.61 9.55 9.85
C ASP A 109 16.71 8.53 9.53
N GLU A 110 16.45 7.23 9.75
CA GLU A 110 17.36 6.16 9.35
C GLU A 110 17.59 6.12 7.83
N PHE A 111 16.56 6.36 7.03
CA PHE A 111 16.68 6.45 5.57
C PHE A 111 17.56 7.63 5.12
N LEU A 112 17.45 8.77 5.81
CA LEU A 112 18.26 9.97 5.54
C LEU A 112 19.70 9.82 6.04
N GLU A 113 19.92 9.15 7.16
CA GLU A 113 21.24 8.86 7.75
C GLU A 113 22.08 7.95 6.85
N ARG A 114 21.45 7.05 6.08
CA ARG A 114 22.14 6.25 5.04
C ARG A 114 22.77 7.13 3.93
N GLY A 115 22.42 8.42 3.89
CA GLY A 115 23.02 9.43 3.01
C GLY A 115 22.30 9.57 1.67
N VAL A 116 22.33 10.79 1.10
CA VAL A 116 21.72 11.13 -0.20
C VAL A 116 22.13 10.17 -1.34
N PRO A 117 23.39 9.68 -1.44
CA PRO A 117 23.77 8.71 -2.46
C PRO A 117 23.15 7.31 -2.25
N ALA A 118 23.04 6.82 -1.02
CA ALA A 118 22.44 5.51 -0.75
C ALA A 118 20.92 5.55 -0.87
N ALA A 119 20.29 6.67 -0.51
CA ALA A 119 18.87 6.92 -0.75
C ALA A 119 18.56 6.99 -2.25
N ARG A 120 19.39 7.68 -3.06
CA ARG A 120 19.25 7.68 -4.54
C ARG A 120 19.52 6.30 -5.15
N ALA A 121 20.55 5.59 -4.71
CA ALA A 121 20.82 4.22 -5.16
C ALA A 121 19.73 3.21 -4.73
N ALA A 122 19.06 3.44 -3.59
CA ALA A 122 17.90 2.66 -3.18
C ALA A 122 16.70 2.94 -4.10
N VAL A 123 16.45 4.21 -4.45
CA VAL A 123 15.45 4.58 -5.47
C VAL A 123 15.75 3.86 -6.80
N ASP A 124 17.02 3.78 -7.22
CA ASP A 124 17.42 3.11 -8.47
C ASP A 124 17.38 1.57 -8.40
N ARG A 125 17.49 0.97 -7.21
CA ARG A 125 17.48 -0.49 -6.97
C ARG A 125 16.13 -1.06 -6.59
N ILE A 126 15.17 -0.21 -6.25
CA ILE A 126 13.80 -0.68 -6.08
C ILE A 126 13.28 -0.97 -7.48
N HIS A 127 12.81 -2.20 -7.68
CA HIS A 127 12.00 -2.53 -8.83
C HIS A 127 10.65 -1.82 -8.67
N VAL A 128 10.66 -0.50 -8.84
CA VAL A 128 9.50 0.29 -9.18
C VAL A 128 9.32 0.01 -10.66
N GLU A 129 8.37 -0.84 -11.02
CA GLU A 129 8.04 -1.01 -12.44
C GLU A 129 7.83 0.40 -13.02
N THR A 130 8.40 0.71 -14.18
CA THR A 130 8.43 2.06 -14.77
C THR A 130 7.03 2.69 -14.90
N ILE A 131 6.00 1.85 -14.90
CA ILE A 131 4.57 2.15 -14.89
C ILE A 131 4.04 2.77 -13.58
N ASP A 132 4.76 2.63 -12.46
CA ASP A 132 4.40 3.14 -11.15
C ASP A 132 4.89 4.56 -10.90
N LEU A 133 5.92 4.98 -11.64
CA LEU A 133 6.41 6.35 -11.63
C LEU A 133 5.41 7.28 -12.35
N PRO A 134 5.17 8.50 -11.86
CA PRO A 134 4.51 9.53 -12.66
C PRO A 134 5.36 9.77 -13.91
N ARG A 135 4.73 9.82 -15.09
CA ARG A 135 5.42 10.25 -16.31
C ARG A 135 5.68 11.75 -16.19
N ASP A 136 6.91 12.14 -16.51
CA ASP A 136 7.34 13.54 -16.64
C ASP A 136 6.54 14.26 -17.74
#